data_AF-A0A2M7VI37-F1
#
_entry.id   AF-A0A2M7VI37-F1
#
_cell.length_a   1.000
_cell.length_b   1.000
_cell.length_c   1.000
_cell.angle_alpha   90.00
_cell.angle_beta   90.00
_cell.angle_gamma   90.00
#
_symmetry.space_group_name_H-M   'P 1'
#
loop_
_entity.id
_entity.type
_entity.pdbx_description
1 polymer ?
#
loop_
_entity_poly.entity_id
_entity_poly.type
_entity_poly.pdbx_seq_one_letter_code
_entity_poly.pdbx_strand_id
1 'polypeptide(L)'
;MAKDIIQKLKDSRLIGRSGSGFPVWQKWQAVKSATASHPLPLLRSFGEARKYIICNASEGEPLVGKDKYLLEKYPQEVINGLKIALKTIHHSQAYIYLNKDYFQLFKKTLEGLIGNLPIKLFEKPFSYIAGEETSLLNTIEGKRPEPRIKPPYPTQIGLFGKPTLVNNIETFYWVSKIDQGEYQGNRFYSIEGDTKNRGVFELPETDTIKQILEKTDNIPPFPYFVQVGGGACGAIMLPNELNQPIKGAGSIIVFDKNKTDVYQLMRGWAKFFHQNNCNQCSPCREGLYRIFELMGQDKEKVLSEKTKLYDIFAALEKTSLCPLGRLATAPFKTALQKLF
;
A
#
# COMPACT_ATOMS: atom_id res chain seq x y z
N MET A 1 36.14 -3.80 2.69
CA MET A 1 35.13 -3.36 3.67
C MET A 1 33.75 -3.71 3.13
N ALA A 2 32.86 -4.30 3.94
CA ALA A 2 31.50 -4.56 3.50
C ALA A 2 30.81 -3.23 3.14
N LYS A 3 30.13 -3.16 1.98
CA LYS A 3 29.39 -1.96 1.55
C LYS A 3 28.31 -1.59 2.60
N ASP A 4 28.16 -0.30 2.91
CA ASP A 4 27.04 0.23 3.70
C ASP A 4 25.71 -0.20 3.06
N ILE A 5 24.73 -0.58 3.88
CA ILE A 5 23.43 -1.07 3.39
C ILE A 5 22.73 -0.01 2.55
N ILE A 6 22.82 1.28 2.89
CA ILE A 6 22.20 2.34 2.08
C ILE A 6 22.78 2.35 0.65
N GLN A 7 24.09 2.09 0.50
CA GLN A 7 24.70 1.96 -0.81
C GLN A 7 24.24 0.70 -1.53
N LYS A 8 24.11 -0.45 -0.83
CA LYS A 8 23.54 -1.67 -1.43
C LYS A 8 22.10 -1.43 -1.92
N LEU A 9 21.27 -0.72 -1.14
CA LEU A 9 19.89 -0.36 -1.52
C LEU A 9 19.83 0.60 -2.71
N LYS A 10 20.83 1.47 -2.84
CA LYS A 10 20.97 2.38 -3.99
C LYS A 10 21.36 1.60 -5.25
N ASP A 11 22.36 0.72 -5.13
CA ASP A 11 22.86 -0.12 -6.22
C ASP A 11 21.76 -1.07 -6.74
N SER A 12 20.95 -1.62 -5.83
CA SER A 12 19.84 -2.52 -6.17
C SER A 12 18.61 -1.83 -6.77
N ARG A 13 18.55 -0.49 -6.70
CA ARG A 13 17.41 0.33 -7.14
C ARG A 13 16.08 -0.05 -6.48
N LEU A 14 16.11 -0.57 -5.25
CA LEU A 14 14.90 -0.96 -4.53
C LEU A 14 13.96 0.24 -4.33
N ILE A 15 12.70 0.06 -4.71
CA ILE A 15 11.60 0.99 -4.49
C ILE A 15 10.62 0.48 -3.43
N GLY A 16 9.89 1.40 -2.80
CA GLY A 16 8.89 1.08 -1.80
C GLY A 16 7.75 0.22 -2.37
N ARG A 17 7.39 -0.85 -1.64
CA ARG A 17 6.41 -1.87 -2.07
C ARG A 17 4.96 -1.61 -1.62
N SER A 18 4.69 -0.45 -1.00
CA SER A 18 3.34 0.02 -0.68
C SER A 18 2.61 0.68 -1.86
N GLY A 19 3.28 0.83 -3.01
CA GLY A 19 2.68 1.27 -4.27
C GLY A 19 3.09 2.65 -4.80
N SER A 20 3.64 3.55 -3.96
CA SER A 20 4.15 4.85 -4.44
C SER A 20 5.50 4.75 -5.17
N GLY A 21 6.22 3.63 -5.02
CA GLY A 21 7.47 3.38 -5.74
C GLY A 21 8.63 4.33 -5.38
N PHE A 22 8.61 4.94 -4.19
CA PHE A 22 9.68 5.86 -3.79
C PHE A 22 11.01 5.11 -3.53
N PRO A 23 12.18 5.63 -3.97
CA PRO A 23 13.48 5.00 -3.74
C PRO A 23 13.79 4.78 -2.25
N VAL A 24 14.01 3.53 -1.86
CA VAL A 24 14.17 3.15 -0.44
C VAL A 24 15.42 3.78 0.16
N TRP A 25 16.54 3.76 -0.56
CA TRP A 25 17.81 4.33 -0.10
C TRP A 25 17.69 5.83 0.23
N GLN A 26 16.93 6.61 -0.56
CA GLN A 26 16.72 8.03 -0.30
C GLN A 26 15.94 8.26 0.99
N LYS A 27 14.88 7.47 1.21
CA LYS A 27 14.07 7.57 2.44
C LYS A 27 14.90 7.22 3.66
N TRP A 28 15.71 6.16 3.57
CA TRP A 28 16.61 5.73 4.65
C TRP A 28 17.69 6.78 4.94
N GLN A 29 18.34 7.32 3.89
CA GLN A 29 19.34 8.38 4.04
C GLN A 29 18.75 9.63 4.68
N ALA A 30 17.54 10.05 4.27
CA ALA A 30 16.85 11.20 4.83
C ALA A 30 16.61 11.04 6.34
N VAL A 31 16.08 9.90 6.77
CA VAL A 31 15.85 9.62 8.20
C VAL A 31 17.16 9.49 8.97
N LYS A 32 18.18 8.83 8.39
CA LYS A 32 19.52 8.69 9.01
C LYS A 32 20.17 10.07 9.22
N SER A 33 20.05 10.98 8.25
CA SER A 33 20.66 12.31 8.29
C SER A 33 19.84 13.33 9.11
N ALA A 34 18.54 13.09 9.28
CA ALA A 34 17.69 13.99 10.06
C ALA A 34 18.16 14.09 11.51
N THR A 35 18.40 15.31 11.98
CA THR A 35 18.64 15.59 13.39
C THR A 35 17.30 15.58 14.13
N ALA A 36 17.31 15.18 15.40
CA ALA A 36 16.11 15.30 16.24
C ALA A 36 15.82 16.77 16.64
N SER A 37 16.60 17.72 16.12
CA SER A 37 16.48 19.16 16.35
C SER A 37 15.26 19.68 15.58
N HIS A 38 14.22 20.09 16.29
CA HIS A 38 13.02 20.64 15.68
C HIS A 38 13.34 21.95 14.93
N PRO A 39 12.98 22.08 13.64
CA PRO A 39 12.96 23.39 12.98
C PRO A 39 11.79 24.27 13.44
N LEU A 40 10.84 23.71 14.20
CA LEU A 40 9.66 24.40 14.74
C LEU A 40 9.68 24.30 16.27
N PRO A 41 10.07 25.38 17.00
CA PRO A 41 10.17 25.39 18.47
C PRO A 41 8.90 25.01 19.22
N LEU A 42 7.73 25.07 18.55
CA LEU A 42 6.41 24.84 19.12
C LEU A 42 5.92 23.39 19.04
N LEU A 43 6.59 22.51 18.29
CA LEU A 43 6.21 21.10 18.23
C LEU A 43 6.82 20.36 19.42
N ARG A 44 5.98 19.93 20.35
CA ARG A 44 6.39 19.04 21.44
C ARG A 44 6.79 17.68 20.86
N SER A 45 8.05 17.32 21.06
CA SER A 45 8.56 15.97 20.85
C SER A 45 8.22 15.10 22.05
N PHE A 46 7.73 13.89 21.82
CA PHE A 46 7.47 12.90 22.87
C PHE A 46 8.17 11.58 22.55
N GLY A 47 8.21 10.68 23.53
CA GLY A 47 8.83 9.36 23.39
C GLY A 47 10.34 9.34 23.67
N GLU A 48 10.82 8.16 24.06
CA GLU A 48 12.20 7.95 24.53
C GLU A 48 13.22 7.82 23.39
N ALA A 49 12.76 7.38 22.21
CA ALA A 49 13.62 7.19 21.05
C ALA A 49 13.85 8.50 20.29
N ARG A 50 15.02 8.65 19.66
CA ARG A 50 15.34 9.83 18.83
C ARG A 50 14.73 9.75 17.44
N LYS A 51 14.47 8.53 16.96
CA LYS A 51 13.92 8.21 15.63
C LYS A 51 13.00 7.00 15.73
N TYR A 52 12.11 6.84 14.76
CA TYR A 52 11.22 5.69 14.70
C TYR A 52 11.31 4.97 13.37
N ILE A 53 11.03 3.67 13.40
CA ILE A 53 10.91 2.82 12.22
C ILE A 53 9.54 2.16 12.28
N ILE A 54 8.83 2.12 11.16
CA ILE A 54 7.52 1.48 11.08
C ILE A 54 7.52 0.52 9.90
N CYS A 55 7.35 -0.76 10.23
CA CYS A 55 6.97 -1.80 9.29
C CYS A 55 5.45 -1.79 9.14
N ASN A 56 4.99 -1.23 8.03
CA ASN A 56 3.59 -1.15 7.68
C ASN A 56 3.14 -2.48 7.04
N ALA A 57 2.45 -3.29 7.83
CA ALA A 57 1.78 -4.54 7.45
C ALA A 57 0.24 -4.38 7.61
N SER A 58 -0.27 -3.21 7.22
CA SER A 58 -1.68 -2.84 7.39
C SER A 58 -2.62 -3.34 6.30
N GLU A 59 -2.11 -4.13 5.34
CA GLU A 59 -2.77 -4.63 4.13
C GLU A 59 -4.28 -4.65 4.28
N GLY A 60 -4.94 -3.73 3.59
CA GLY A 60 -6.40 -3.55 3.64
C GLY A 60 -7.02 -3.37 2.27
N GLU A 61 -6.21 -3.43 1.22
CA GLU A 61 -6.71 -3.43 -0.15
C GLU A 61 -7.40 -4.78 -0.40
N PRO A 62 -8.67 -4.80 -0.85
CA PRO A 62 -9.38 -6.05 -1.10
C PRO A 62 -8.61 -6.93 -2.11
N LEU A 63 -8.60 -8.24 -1.85
CA LEU A 63 -7.96 -9.24 -2.72
C LEU A 63 -6.46 -9.02 -2.94
N VAL A 64 -5.78 -8.43 -1.95
CA VAL A 64 -4.32 -8.37 -1.87
C VAL A 64 -3.90 -9.11 -0.61
N GLY A 65 -2.93 -10.02 -0.73
CA GLY A 65 -2.55 -10.94 0.35
C GLY A 65 -1.05 -11.16 0.48
N LYS A 66 -0.23 -10.30 -0.13
CA LYS A 66 1.24 -10.46 -0.17
C LYS A 66 1.88 -10.20 1.19
N ASP A 67 1.33 -9.25 1.95
CA ASP A 67 1.87 -8.92 3.29
C ASP A 67 1.55 -10.06 4.26
N LYS A 68 0.32 -10.64 4.19
CA LYS A 68 -0.02 -11.86 4.92
C LYS A 68 0.90 -13.03 4.55
N TYR A 69 1.11 -13.25 3.25
CA TYR A 69 1.99 -14.32 2.77
C TYR A 69 3.43 -14.21 3.32
N LEU A 70 3.97 -12.98 3.40
CA LEU A 70 5.28 -12.74 4.01
C LEU A 70 5.30 -13.07 5.50
N LEU A 71 4.24 -12.75 6.25
CA LEU A 71 4.13 -13.11 7.67
C LEU A 71 4.04 -14.62 7.88
N GLU A 72 3.39 -15.34 6.96
CA GLU A 72 3.25 -16.80 7.03
C GLU A 72 4.52 -17.55 6.64
N LYS A 73 5.19 -17.11 5.57
CA LYS A 73 6.29 -17.87 4.94
C LYS A 73 7.67 -17.35 5.28
N TYR A 74 7.82 -16.04 5.47
CA TYR A 74 9.12 -15.38 5.65
C TYR A 74 9.16 -14.38 6.82
N PRO A 75 8.59 -14.72 8.00
CA PRO A 75 8.58 -13.77 9.12
C PRO A 75 10.00 -13.46 9.63
N GLN A 76 10.93 -14.43 9.54
CA GLN A 76 12.31 -14.24 9.99
C GLN A 76 13.06 -13.22 9.14
N GLU A 77 12.90 -13.26 7.82
CA GLU A 77 13.50 -12.34 6.86
C GLU A 77 12.98 -10.92 7.06
N VAL A 78 11.69 -10.75 7.33
CA VAL A 78 11.10 -9.45 7.68
C VAL A 78 11.75 -8.88 8.94
N ILE A 79 11.88 -9.70 9.99
CA ILE A 79 12.54 -9.29 11.24
C ILE A 79 14.03 -8.97 11.01
N ASN A 80 14.72 -9.70 10.12
CA ASN A 80 16.10 -9.42 9.75
C ASN A 80 16.24 -8.06 9.03
N GLY A 81 15.33 -7.74 8.12
CA GLY A 81 15.24 -6.41 7.50
C GLY A 81 15.06 -5.29 8.52
N LEU A 82 14.20 -5.51 9.53
CA LEU A 82 14.02 -4.56 10.63
C LEU A 82 15.27 -4.42 11.51
N LYS A 83 15.98 -5.52 11.81
CA LYS A 83 17.27 -5.47 12.52
C LYS A 83 18.30 -4.63 11.75
N ILE A 84 18.38 -4.79 10.43
CA ILE A 84 19.26 -3.99 9.57
C ILE A 84 18.87 -2.51 9.65
N ALA A 85 17.58 -2.18 9.61
CA ALA A 85 17.09 -0.82 9.73
C ALA A 85 17.44 -0.19 11.10
N LEU A 86 17.23 -0.92 12.20
CA LEU A 86 17.60 -0.49 13.56
C LEU A 86 19.11 -0.25 13.71
N LYS A 87 19.95 -1.09 13.09
CA LYS A 87 21.41 -0.90 13.07
C LYS A 87 21.82 0.32 12.25
N THR A 88 21.08 0.63 11.20
CA THR A 88 21.39 1.75 10.27
C THR A 88 20.94 3.10 10.83
N ILE A 89 19.81 3.11 11.55
CA ILE A 89 19.20 4.29 12.15
C ILE A 89 19.35 4.19 13.66
N HIS A 90 20.48 4.66 14.17
CA HIS A 90 20.81 4.59 15.60
C HIS A 90 19.80 5.33 16.48
N HIS A 91 19.69 4.89 17.74
CA HIS A 91 18.73 5.42 18.74
C HIS A 91 17.27 5.39 18.26
N SER A 92 16.93 4.38 17.46
CA SER A 92 15.58 4.17 16.98
C SER A 92 14.84 3.07 17.73
N GLN A 93 13.52 3.21 17.77
CA GLN A 93 12.60 2.15 18.16
C GLN A 93 11.72 1.81 16.96
N ALA A 94 11.39 0.54 16.76
CA ALA A 94 10.52 0.12 15.66
C ALA A 94 9.11 -0.26 16.13
N TYR A 95 8.15 -0.12 15.22
CA TYR A 95 6.81 -0.68 15.32
C TYR A 95 6.52 -1.58 14.13
N ILE A 96 5.92 -2.75 14.37
CA ILE A 96 5.25 -3.52 13.32
C ILE A 96 3.76 -3.22 13.42
N TYR A 97 3.25 -2.44 12.47
CA TYR A 97 1.87 -1.97 12.43
C TYR A 97 1.05 -2.93 11.59
N LEU A 98 0.26 -3.77 12.27
CA LEU A 98 -0.37 -4.96 11.71
C LEU A 98 -1.86 -4.75 11.52
N ASN A 99 -2.38 -5.18 10.37
CA ASN A 99 -3.82 -5.45 10.24
C ASN A 99 -4.31 -6.27 11.45
N LYS A 100 -5.51 -5.98 11.95
CA LYS A 100 -6.13 -6.66 13.08
C LYS A 100 -6.06 -8.19 12.96
N ASP A 101 -6.45 -8.75 11.82
CA ASP A 101 -6.48 -10.20 11.62
C ASP A 101 -5.05 -10.78 11.66
N TYR A 102 -4.07 -10.05 11.13
CA TYR A 102 -2.67 -10.49 11.12
C TYR A 102 -2.06 -10.38 12.52
N PHE A 103 -2.43 -9.37 13.29
CA PHE A 103 -2.02 -9.26 14.68
C PHE A 103 -2.48 -10.49 15.46
N GLN A 104 -3.76 -10.87 15.34
CA GLN A 104 -4.29 -12.05 16.04
C GLN A 104 -3.61 -13.35 15.61
N LEU A 105 -3.32 -13.52 14.31
CA LEU A 105 -2.69 -14.72 13.78
C LEU A 105 -1.19 -14.84 14.13
N PHE A 106 -0.43 -13.74 14.02
CA PHE A 106 1.03 -13.79 14.02
C PHE A 106 1.70 -13.20 15.26
N LYS A 107 0.94 -12.64 16.22
CA LYS A 107 1.51 -12.00 17.42
C LYS A 107 2.54 -12.87 18.12
N LYS A 108 2.18 -14.11 18.49
CA LYS A 108 3.08 -15.01 19.23
C LYS A 108 4.35 -15.34 18.45
N THR A 109 4.22 -15.63 17.16
CA THR A 109 5.36 -15.92 16.28
C THR A 109 6.28 -14.71 16.20
N LEU A 110 5.74 -13.52 15.96
CA LEU A 110 6.53 -12.29 15.86
C LEU A 110 7.19 -11.93 17.20
N GLU A 111 6.51 -12.06 18.34
CA GLU A 111 7.10 -11.85 19.67
C GLU A 111 8.30 -12.78 19.91
N GLY A 112 8.20 -14.06 19.53
CA GLY A 112 9.31 -15.01 19.62
C GLY A 112 10.51 -14.62 18.77
N LEU A 113 10.29 -14.13 17.54
CA LEU A 113 11.36 -13.69 16.63
C LEU A 113 11.97 -12.34 17.01
N ILE A 114 11.18 -11.47 17.64
CA ILE A 114 11.59 -10.14 18.12
C ILE A 114 12.51 -10.29 19.34
N GLY A 115 12.15 -11.12 20.31
CA GLY A 115 12.89 -11.27 21.57
C GLY A 115 13.11 -9.91 22.27
N ASN A 116 14.37 -9.55 22.52
CA ASN A 116 14.73 -8.32 23.24
C ASN A 116 14.99 -7.10 22.34
N LEU A 117 14.66 -7.17 21.05
CA LEU A 117 14.84 -6.04 20.15
C LEU A 117 13.88 -4.89 20.52
N PRO A 118 14.24 -3.62 20.27
CA PRO A 118 13.37 -2.47 20.52
C PRO A 118 12.26 -2.35 19.46
N ILE A 119 11.46 -3.41 19.29
CA ILE A 119 10.38 -3.54 18.32
C ILE A 119 9.08 -3.80 19.08
N LYS A 120 8.06 -2.99 18.83
CA LYS A 120 6.72 -3.19 19.40
C LYS A 120 5.74 -3.61 18.31
N LEU A 121 4.85 -4.54 18.63
CA LEU A 121 3.70 -4.84 17.76
C LEU A 121 2.58 -3.83 18.04
N PHE A 122 1.93 -3.35 16.98
CA PHE A 122 0.79 -2.44 17.09
C PHE A 122 -0.37 -2.99 16.27
N GLU A 123 -1.52 -3.22 16.91
CA GLU A 123 -2.75 -3.63 16.25
C GLU A 123 -3.43 -2.42 15.61
N LYS A 124 -3.57 -2.44 14.28
CA LYS A 124 -4.28 -1.41 13.52
C LYS A 124 -5.78 -1.44 13.85
N PRO A 125 -6.42 -0.28 14.09
CA PRO A 125 -7.88 -0.18 14.23
C PRO A 125 -8.59 -0.48 12.91
N PHE A 126 -9.87 -0.83 12.98
CA PHE A 126 -10.68 -1.17 11.81
C PHE A 126 -10.91 0.06 10.91
N SER A 127 -10.00 0.29 9.96
CA SER A 127 -10.02 1.43 9.04
C SER A 127 -9.03 1.23 7.90
N TYR A 128 -9.49 1.27 6.64
CA TYR A 128 -8.58 1.18 5.48
C TYR A 128 -7.59 2.36 5.45
N ILE A 129 -8.07 3.59 5.66
CA ILE A 129 -7.25 4.81 5.63
C ILE A 129 -6.15 4.83 6.69
N ALA A 130 -6.31 4.09 7.79
CA ALA A 130 -5.29 3.92 8.81
C ALA A 130 -4.03 3.19 8.32
N GLY A 131 -4.01 2.67 7.08
CA GLY A 131 -2.81 2.17 6.41
C GLY A 131 -1.98 3.24 5.68
N GLU A 132 -2.50 4.45 5.49
CA GLU A 132 -1.77 5.57 4.86
C GLU A 132 -0.62 6.04 5.76
N GLU A 133 0.51 6.37 5.13
CA GLU A 133 1.80 6.66 5.78
C GLU A 133 1.75 7.60 6.98
N THR A 134 0.93 8.65 6.92
CA THR A 134 0.77 9.64 8.01
C THR A 134 -0.42 9.35 8.92
N SER A 135 -1.48 8.76 8.38
CA SER A 135 -2.63 8.32 9.18
C SER A 135 -2.24 7.25 10.20
N LEU A 136 -1.35 6.33 9.82
CA LEU A 136 -0.84 5.32 10.74
C LEU A 136 0.00 5.93 11.88
N LEU A 137 0.71 7.04 11.64
CA LEU A 137 1.41 7.77 12.70
C LEU A 137 0.44 8.35 13.72
N ASN A 138 -0.64 8.97 13.23
CA ASN A 138 -1.70 9.49 14.09
C ASN A 138 -2.34 8.37 14.92
N THR A 139 -2.54 7.21 14.31
CA THR A 139 -3.11 6.06 14.99
C THR A 139 -2.22 5.55 16.13
N ILE A 140 -0.91 5.42 15.89
CA ILE A 140 0.06 5.04 16.94
C ILE A 140 0.11 6.09 18.06
N GLU A 141 -0.12 7.36 17.73
CA GLU A 141 -0.23 8.47 18.68
C GLU A 141 -1.59 8.52 19.42
N GLY A 142 -2.51 7.59 19.18
CA GLY A 142 -3.84 7.58 19.79
C GLY A 142 -4.79 8.65 19.23
N LYS A 143 -4.47 9.24 18.07
CA LYS A 143 -5.30 10.22 17.37
C LYS A 143 -6.18 9.51 16.33
N ARG A 144 -7.16 10.25 15.79
CA ARG A 144 -8.00 9.79 14.68
C ARG A 144 -7.13 9.44 13.45
N PRO A 145 -7.51 8.41 12.66
CA PRO A 145 -6.76 7.96 11.48
C PRO A 145 -6.97 8.90 10.28
N GLU A 146 -6.66 10.17 10.48
CA GLU A 146 -6.71 11.23 9.47
C GLU A 146 -5.30 11.48 8.93
N PRO A 147 -5.08 11.46 7.61
CA PRO A 147 -3.78 11.79 7.03
C PRO A 147 -3.31 13.21 7.42
N ARG A 148 -1.98 13.37 7.56
CA ARG A 148 -1.37 14.67 7.83
C ARG A 148 -1.12 15.42 6.53
N ILE A 149 -1.26 16.74 6.58
CA ILE A 149 -0.83 17.62 5.49
C ILE A 149 0.70 17.54 5.37
N LYS A 150 1.20 17.39 4.15
CA LYS A 150 2.64 17.36 3.81
C LYS A 150 2.95 18.59 2.96
N PRO A 151 4.07 19.31 3.18
CA PRO A 151 5.06 19.15 4.25
C PRO A 151 4.56 19.60 5.65
N PRO A 152 5.22 19.17 6.76
CA PRO A 152 6.45 18.38 6.83
C PRO A 152 6.24 16.89 6.52
N TYR A 153 7.28 16.23 5.99
CA TYR A 153 7.26 14.80 5.69
C TYR A 153 7.61 13.95 6.93
N PRO A 154 7.13 12.69 7.02
CA PRO A 154 7.45 11.79 8.12
C PRO A 154 8.95 11.59 8.37
N THR A 155 9.76 11.68 7.31
CA THR A 155 11.22 11.55 7.39
C THR A 155 11.87 12.66 8.20
N GLN A 156 11.19 13.80 8.35
CA GLN A 156 11.62 14.94 9.16
C GLN A 156 10.84 14.99 10.48
N ILE A 157 9.51 14.99 10.39
CA ILE A 157 8.59 15.10 11.53
C ILE A 157 7.50 14.05 11.37
N GLY A 158 7.74 12.88 11.96
CA GLY A 158 6.86 11.72 11.91
C GLY A 158 6.24 11.41 13.27
N LEU A 159 6.42 10.18 13.73
CA LEU A 159 5.87 9.67 14.98
C LEU A 159 6.42 10.45 16.18
N PHE A 160 5.52 10.94 17.02
CA PHE A 160 5.82 11.76 18.21
C PHE A 160 6.70 12.99 17.90
N GLY A 161 6.59 13.52 16.68
CA GLY A 161 7.38 14.66 16.22
C GLY A 161 8.81 14.32 15.82
N LYS A 162 9.21 13.04 15.78
CA LYS A 162 10.56 12.59 15.46
C LYS A 162 10.71 12.09 14.01
N PRO A 163 11.91 12.16 13.42
CA PRO A 163 12.20 11.52 12.13
C PRO A 163 11.77 10.06 12.12
N THR A 164 10.94 9.67 11.15
CA THR A 164 10.34 8.34 11.11
C THR A 164 10.48 7.72 9.73
N LEU A 165 11.05 6.52 9.71
CA LEU A 165 11.10 5.68 8.52
C LEU A 165 9.84 4.82 8.44
N VAL A 166 9.01 5.03 7.42
CA VAL A 166 7.85 4.16 7.13
C VAL A 166 8.08 3.40 5.83
N ASN A 167 8.09 2.08 5.91
CA ASN A 167 8.19 1.17 4.78
C ASN A 167 7.19 0.01 4.92
N ASN A 168 6.73 -0.52 3.78
CA ASN A 168 5.90 -1.73 3.76
C ASN A 168 6.71 -2.95 4.20
N ILE A 169 6.04 -3.95 4.75
CA ILE A 169 6.67 -5.21 5.20
C ILE A 169 7.50 -5.89 4.11
N GLU A 170 7.04 -5.92 2.86
CA GLU A 170 7.78 -6.49 1.73
C GLU A 170 9.09 -5.74 1.47
N THR A 171 9.13 -4.43 1.72
CA THR A 171 10.36 -3.66 1.60
C THR A 171 11.40 -4.12 2.62
N PHE A 172 11.00 -4.44 3.86
CA PHE A 172 11.94 -4.98 4.85
C PHE A 172 12.41 -6.39 4.49
N TYR A 173 11.53 -7.23 3.93
CA TYR A 173 11.94 -8.53 3.37
C TYR A 173 13.06 -8.35 2.33
N TRP A 174 12.85 -7.48 1.34
CA TRP A 174 13.85 -7.24 0.29
C TRP A 174 15.13 -6.60 0.82
N VAL A 175 15.07 -5.75 1.84
CA VAL A 175 16.26 -5.23 2.52
C VAL A 175 17.11 -6.39 3.09
N SER A 176 16.48 -7.40 3.71
CA SER A 176 17.20 -8.59 4.19
C SER A 176 17.89 -9.34 3.06
N LYS A 177 17.17 -9.59 1.96
CA LYS A 177 17.73 -10.28 0.78
C LYS A 177 18.86 -9.50 0.12
N ILE A 178 18.76 -8.17 0.05
CA ILE A 178 19.82 -7.30 -0.47
C ILE A 178 21.05 -7.35 0.42
N ASP A 179 20.88 -7.35 1.74
CA ASP A 179 22.02 -7.42 2.65
C ASP A 179 22.79 -8.74 2.50
N GLN A 180 22.06 -9.84 2.30
CA GLN A 180 22.59 -11.19 2.01
C GLN A 180 23.18 -11.34 0.60
N GLY A 181 22.95 -10.40 -0.32
CA GLY A 181 23.37 -10.52 -1.71
C GLY A 181 22.49 -11.44 -2.56
N GLU A 182 21.28 -11.75 -2.10
CA GLU A 182 20.34 -12.69 -2.73
C GLU A 182 19.25 -12.00 -3.56
N TYR A 183 19.20 -10.67 -3.59
CA TYR A 183 18.15 -9.95 -4.31
C TYR A 183 18.40 -9.90 -5.82
N GLN A 184 17.44 -10.40 -6.58
CA GLN A 184 17.52 -10.54 -8.05
C GLN A 184 16.62 -9.56 -8.82
N GLY A 185 16.10 -8.50 -8.17
CA GLY A 185 15.15 -7.59 -8.81
C GLY A 185 13.74 -8.16 -8.91
N ASN A 186 13.38 -9.03 -7.97
CA ASN A 186 12.05 -9.64 -7.87
C ASN A 186 11.12 -8.82 -6.97
N ARG A 187 9.83 -9.05 -7.13
CA ARG A 187 8.78 -8.58 -6.21
C ARG A 187 7.68 -9.63 -6.06
N PHE A 188 6.83 -9.46 -5.06
CA PHE A 188 5.64 -10.29 -4.91
C PHE A 188 4.46 -9.72 -5.69
N TYR A 189 3.69 -10.64 -6.28
CA TYR A 189 2.45 -10.37 -6.99
C TYR A 189 1.31 -11.17 -6.37
N SER A 190 0.19 -10.53 -6.06
CA SER A 190 -1.05 -11.21 -5.65
C SER A 190 -1.95 -11.40 -6.87
N ILE A 191 -2.30 -12.64 -7.18
CA ILE A 191 -3.20 -12.99 -8.29
C ILE A 191 -4.47 -13.61 -7.72
N GLU A 192 -5.61 -12.98 -7.99
CA GLU A 192 -6.92 -13.37 -7.48
C GLU A 192 -7.99 -13.33 -8.58
N GLY A 193 -9.23 -13.68 -8.23
CA GLY A 193 -10.38 -13.60 -9.14
C GLY A 193 -10.59 -14.87 -9.97
N ASP A 194 -11.19 -14.74 -11.14
CA ASP A 194 -11.55 -15.84 -12.03
C ASP A 194 -10.32 -16.43 -12.74
N THR A 195 -9.51 -17.16 -11.98
CA THR A 195 -8.30 -17.80 -12.49
C THR A 195 -7.99 -19.08 -11.72
N LYS A 196 -7.10 -19.90 -12.28
CA LYS A 196 -6.82 -21.27 -11.84
C LYS A 196 -5.90 -21.32 -10.61
N ASN A 197 -4.79 -20.59 -10.64
CA ASN A 197 -3.74 -20.64 -9.62
C ASN A 197 -3.69 -19.32 -8.86
N ARG A 198 -4.68 -19.09 -7.98
CA ARG A 198 -4.71 -17.92 -7.10
C ARG A 198 -3.60 -18.00 -6.06
N GLY A 199 -3.07 -16.85 -5.67
CA GLY A 199 -2.10 -16.76 -4.59
C GLY A 199 -1.04 -15.67 -4.81
N VAL A 200 0.08 -15.84 -4.11
CA VAL A 200 1.19 -14.89 -4.13
C VAL A 200 2.39 -15.51 -4.82
N PHE A 201 2.94 -14.80 -5.80
CA PHE A 201 4.03 -15.26 -6.65
C PHE A 201 5.21 -14.29 -6.58
N GLU A 202 6.43 -14.82 -6.48
CA GLU A 202 7.66 -14.04 -6.60
C GLU A 202 8.14 -14.10 -8.05
N LEU A 203 8.19 -12.95 -8.72
CA LEU A 203 8.59 -12.84 -10.12
C LEU A 203 9.43 -11.58 -10.37
N PRO A 204 10.20 -11.52 -11.48
CA PRO A 204 10.95 -10.32 -11.86
C PRO A 204 10.08 -9.08 -12.01
N GLU A 205 10.56 -7.94 -11.50
CA GLU A 205 9.86 -6.66 -11.60
C GLU A 205 9.70 -6.14 -13.03
N THR A 206 10.54 -6.62 -13.94
CA THR A 206 10.53 -6.27 -15.35
C THR A 206 9.44 -7.00 -16.12
N ASP A 207 8.85 -8.06 -15.56
CA ASP A 207 7.81 -8.82 -16.24
C ASP A 207 6.56 -7.95 -16.46
N THR A 208 6.00 -8.08 -17.65
CA THR A 208 4.69 -7.52 -17.99
C THR A 208 3.57 -8.27 -17.29
N ILE A 209 2.39 -7.64 -17.12
CA ILE A 209 1.20 -8.29 -16.57
C ILE A 209 0.89 -9.59 -17.32
N LYS A 210 1.01 -9.57 -18.66
CA LYS A 210 0.79 -10.75 -19.49
C LYS A 210 1.76 -11.87 -19.16
N GLN A 211 3.06 -11.58 -19.10
CA GLN A 211 4.09 -12.58 -18.75
C GLN A 211 3.89 -13.14 -17.34
N ILE A 212 3.45 -12.33 -16.38
CA ILE A 212 3.13 -12.78 -15.02
C ILE A 212 1.99 -13.79 -15.05
N LEU A 213 0.90 -13.49 -15.77
CA LEU A 213 -0.23 -14.41 -15.90
C LEU A 213 0.16 -15.70 -16.64
N GLU A 214 1.01 -15.62 -17.67
CA GLU A 214 1.50 -16.79 -18.41
C GLU A 214 2.39 -17.69 -17.52
N LYS A 215 3.39 -17.13 -16.83
CA LYS A 215 4.32 -17.88 -15.97
C LYS A 215 3.64 -18.54 -14.77
N THR A 216 2.47 -18.02 -14.38
CA THR A 216 1.68 -18.54 -13.25
C THR A 216 0.49 -19.39 -13.68
N ASP A 217 0.36 -19.68 -14.99
CA ASP A 217 -0.75 -20.47 -15.56
C ASP A 217 -2.13 -19.89 -15.15
N ASN A 218 -2.24 -18.56 -15.25
CA ASN A 218 -3.39 -17.75 -14.85
C ASN A 218 -4.03 -16.97 -16.00
N ILE A 219 -3.61 -17.21 -17.26
CA ILE A 219 -4.34 -16.72 -18.44
C ILE A 219 -5.64 -17.51 -18.56
N PRO A 220 -6.81 -16.86 -18.44
CA PRO A 220 -8.08 -17.58 -18.50
C PRO A 220 -8.43 -18.00 -19.94
N PRO A 221 -9.19 -19.09 -20.11
CA PRO A 221 -9.63 -19.58 -21.42
C PRO A 221 -10.88 -18.86 -21.98
N PHE A 222 -11.35 -17.81 -21.31
CA PHE A 222 -12.57 -17.06 -21.65
C PHE A 222 -12.25 -15.56 -21.86
N PRO A 223 -13.14 -14.80 -22.53
CA PRO A 223 -13.00 -13.34 -22.59
C PRO A 223 -12.91 -12.72 -21.19
N TYR A 224 -11.88 -11.92 -20.95
CA TYR A 224 -11.59 -11.40 -19.62
C TYR A 224 -11.13 -9.94 -19.65
N PHE A 225 -11.17 -9.32 -18.48
CA PHE A 225 -10.43 -8.11 -18.16
C PHE A 225 -9.77 -8.30 -16.79
N VAL A 226 -8.83 -7.43 -16.44
CA VAL A 226 -8.16 -7.47 -15.15
C VAL A 226 -8.28 -6.14 -14.42
N GLN A 227 -8.32 -6.19 -13.10
CA GLN A 227 -8.12 -5.02 -12.24
C GLN A 227 -6.71 -5.08 -11.64
N VAL A 228 -5.89 -4.07 -11.90
CA VAL A 228 -4.47 -4.05 -11.53
C VAL A 228 -4.18 -2.94 -10.53
N GLY A 229 -3.46 -3.29 -9.45
CA GLY A 229 -2.99 -2.33 -8.44
C GLY A 229 -3.85 -2.22 -7.18
N GLY A 230 -4.96 -2.97 -7.10
CA GLY A 230 -5.81 -3.10 -5.91
C GLY A 230 -7.22 -3.56 -6.26
N GLY A 231 -7.93 -4.25 -5.36
CA GLY A 231 -9.32 -4.68 -5.60
C GLY A 231 -10.37 -3.59 -5.42
N ALA A 232 -10.01 -2.48 -4.77
CA ALA A 232 -10.81 -1.27 -4.72
C ALA A 232 -10.21 -0.17 -5.60
N CYS A 233 -8.92 0.16 -5.45
CA CYS A 233 -8.32 1.30 -6.16
C CYS A 233 -7.66 0.97 -7.51
N GLY A 234 -7.57 -0.31 -7.87
CA GLY A 234 -6.90 -0.74 -9.10
C GLY A 234 -7.65 -0.33 -10.36
N ALA A 235 -6.91 -0.11 -11.44
CA ALA A 235 -7.45 0.25 -12.73
C ALA A 235 -7.87 -0.99 -13.53
N ILE A 236 -8.95 -0.87 -14.31
CA ILE A 236 -9.36 -1.89 -15.26
C ILE A 236 -8.44 -1.84 -16.49
N MET A 237 -7.98 -3.02 -16.92
CA MET A 237 -7.18 -3.22 -18.12
C MET A 237 -7.72 -4.37 -18.96
N LEU A 238 -7.69 -4.17 -20.28
CA LEU A 238 -8.05 -5.18 -21.26
C LEU A 238 -6.81 -6.00 -21.69
N PRO A 239 -6.99 -7.20 -22.26
CA PRO A 239 -5.87 -8.06 -22.66
C PRO A 239 -4.80 -7.41 -23.54
N ASN A 240 -5.19 -6.48 -24.41
CA ASN A 240 -4.27 -5.73 -25.29
C ASN A 240 -3.42 -4.68 -24.55
N GLU A 241 -3.75 -4.34 -23.31
CA GLU A 241 -3.03 -3.37 -22.48
C GLU A 241 -2.01 -4.02 -21.53
N LEU A 242 -1.94 -5.36 -21.49
CA LEU A 242 -1.18 -6.12 -20.49
C LEU A 242 0.33 -6.22 -20.77
N ASN A 243 0.80 -5.72 -21.91
CA ASN A 243 2.21 -5.69 -22.30
C ASN A 243 2.97 -4.53 -21.62
N GLN A 244 2.79 -4.38 -20.30
CA GLN A 244 3.48 -3.40 -19.48
C GLN A 244 3.69 -3.94 -18.06
N PRO A 245 4.74 -3.51 -17.33
CA PRO A 245 4.97 -3.94 -15.96
C PRO A 245 3.96 -3.30 -15.00
N ILE A 246 3.76 -3.95 -13.85
CA ILE A 246 2.82 -3.48 -12.83
C ILE A 246 3.45 -2.38 -11.96
N LYS A 247 2.67 -1.31 -11.77
CA LYS A 247 2.91 -0.28 -10.74
C LYS A 247 2.04 -0.56 -9.52
N GLY A 248 2.34 0.07 -8.39
CA GLY A 248 1.48 -0.06 -7.20
C GLY A 248 1.77 -1.33 -6.39
N ALA A 249 0.73 -1.86 -5.73
CA ALA A 249 0.82 -2.95 -4.76
C ALA A 249 1.16 -4.33 -5.35
N GLY A 250 1.18 -4.49 -6.68
CA GLY A 250 1.51 -5.77 -7.32
C GLY A 250 0.34 -6.75 -7.41
N SER A 251 -0.91 -6.28 -7.33
CA SER A 251 -2.08 -7.16 -7.45
C SER A 251 -2.67 -7.19 -8.86
N ILE A 252 -3.16 -8.36 -9.26
CA ILE A 252 -3.91 -8.62 -10.48
C ILE A 252 -5.16 -9.41 -10.09
N ILE A 253 -6.33 -8.89 -10.41
CA ILE A 253 -7.60 -9.60 -10.20
C ILE A 253 -8.19 -9.86 -11.57
N VAL A 254 -8.36 -11.14 -11.91
CA VAL A 254 -8.94 -11.57 -13.20
C VAL A 254 -10.45 -11.63 -13.08
N PHE A 255 -11.16 -11.11 -14.07
CA PHE A 255 -12.62 -11.17 -14.15
C PHE A 255 -13.06 -11.80 -15.47
N ASP A 256 -13.94 -12.80 -15.40
CA ASP A 256 -14.63 -13.33 -16.57
C ASP A 256 -15.66 -12.32 -17.08
N LYS A 257 -15.45 -11.82 -18.30
CA LYS A 257 -16.29 -10.79 -18.92
C LYS A 257 -17.73 -11.26 -19.14
N ASN A 258 -17.97 -12.56 -19.30
CA ASN A 258 -19.29 -13.10 -19.61
C ASN A 258 -20.23 -13.14 -18.40
N LYS A 259 -19.68 -13.26 -17.19
CA LYS A 259 -20.48 -13.37 -15.95
C LYS A 259 -20.35 -12.16 -15.02
N THR A 260 -19.38 -11.29 -15.25
CA THR A 260 -19.11 -10.15 -14.36
C THR A 260 -20.02 -8.98 -14.70
N ASP A 261 -20.92 -8.64 -13.77
CA ASP A 261 -21.63 -7.36 -13.84
C ASP A 261 -20.72 -6.23 -13.34
N VAL A 262 -20.14 -5.52 -14.30
CA VAL A 262 -19.24 -4.38 -14.05
C VAL A 262 -19.92 -3.27 -13.26
N TYR A 263 -21.24 -3.10 -13.40
CA TYR A 263 -21.97 -2.07 -12.64
C TYR A 263 -22.08 -2.44 -11.17
N GLN A 264 -22.22 -3.74 -10.85
CA GLN A 264 -22.16 -4.22 -9.47
C GLN A 264 -20.76 -4.09 -8.87
N LEU A 265 -19.69 -4.28 -9.65
CA LEU A 265 -18.34 -3.97 -9.21
C LEU A 265 -18.19 -2.49 -8.84
N MET A 266 -18.68 -1.59 -9.69
CA MET A 266 -18.69 -0.14 -9.39
C MET A 266 -19.47 0.19 -8.11
N ARG A 267 -20.64 -0.42 -7.90
CA ARG A 267 -21.40 -0.29 -6.63
C ARG A 267 -20.58 -0.76 -5.43
N GLY A 268 -19.88 -1.89 -5.56
CA GLY A 268 -18.99 -2.44 -4.54
C GLY A 268 -17.86 -1.48 -4.17
N TRP A 269 -17.16 -0.93 -5.16
CA TRP A 269 -16.11 0.07 -4.93
C TRP A 269 -16.66 1.33 -4.27
N ALA A 270 -17.82 1.83 -4.72
CA ALA A 270 -18.41 3.05 -4.18
C ALA A 270 -18.79 2.89 -2.70
N LYS A 271 -19.38 1.75 -2.36
CA LYS A 271 -19.67 1.38 -0.98
C LYS A 271 -18.38 1.27 -0.15
N PHE A 272 -17.36 0.60 -0.68
CA PHE A 272 -16.07 0.45 -0.01
C PHE A 272 -15.45 1.81 0.32
N PHE A 273 -15.34 2.72 -0.66
CA PHE A 273 -14.74 4.03 -0.45
C PHE A 273 -15.56 4.95 0.45
N HIS A 274 -16.89 4.88 0.37
CA HIS A 274 -17.77 5.62 1.27
C HIS A 274 -17.57 5.18 2.73
N GLN A 275 -17.51 3.87 2.99
CA GLN A 275 -17.31 3.31 4.34
C GLN A 275 -15.90 3.54 4.90
N ASN A 276 -14.91 3.69 4.03
CA ASN A 276 -13.49 3.80 4.40
C ASN A 276 -12.93 5.23 4.34
N ASN A 277 -13.80 6.23 4.24
CA ASN A 277 -13.43 7.63 4.23
C ASN A 277 -13.04 8.14 5.63
N CYS A 278 -11.97 8.95 5.74
CA CYS A 278 -11.62 9.61 7.02
C CYS A 278 -12.46 10.87 7.31
N ASN A 279 -13.23 11.35 6.35
CA ASN A 279 -14.10 12.54 6.40
C ASN A 279 -13.38 13.89 6.57
N GLN A 280 -12.04 13.91 6.44
CA GLN A 280 -11.21 15.11 6.67
C GLN A 280 -11.32 16.17 5.56
N CYS A 281 -11.24 15.78 4.28
CA CYS A 281 -11.28 16.74 3.16
C CYS A 281 -12.61 16.66 2.41
N SER A 282 -13.24 17.82 2.19
CA SER A 282 -14.52 17.97 1.51
C SER A 282 -14.61 17.24 0.16
N PRO A 283 -13.64 17.34 -0.78
CA PRO A 283 -13.77 16.66 -2.07
C PRO A 283 -13.89 15.14 -1.92
N CYS A 284 -13.14 14.55 -0.99
CA CYS A 284 -13.17 13.11 -0.75
C CYS A 284 -14.44 12.67 -0.01
N ARG A 285 -14.83 13.41 1.04
CA ARG A 285 -16.03 13.10 1.84
C ARG A 285 -17.31 13.20 1.01
N GLU A 286 -17.51 14.35 0.37
CA GLU A 286 -18.73 14.62 -0.39
C GLU A 286 -18.68 13.90 -1.75
N GLY A 287 -17.55 13.91 -2.44
CA GLY A 287 -17.43 13.31 -3.77
C GLY A 287 -17.67 11.80 -3.77
N LEU A 288 -17.09 11.07 -2.80
CA LEU A 288 -17.31 9.63 -2.69
C LEU A 288 -18.74 9.30 -2.25
N TYR A 289 -19.35 10.14 -1.41
CA TYR A 289 -20.77 10.01 -1.08
C TYR A 289 -21.65 10.19 -2.33
N ARG A 290 -21.38 11.18 -3.17
CA ARG A 290 -22.12 11.39 -4.44
C ARG A 290 -21.94 10.25 -5.43
N ILE A 291 -20.73 9.70 -5.54
CA ILE A 291 -20.51 8.49 -6.36
C ILE A 291 -21.35 7.33 -5.80
N PHE A 292 -21.35 7.11 -4.49
CA PHE A 292 -22.16 6.07 -3.85
C PHE A 292 -23.66 6.26 -4.09
N GLU A 293 -24.18 7.49 -3.96
CA GLU A 293 -25.56 7.84 -4.28
C GLU A 293 -25.92 7.56 -5.74
N LEU A 294 -25.06 7.98 -6.68
CA LEU A 294 -25.25 7.73 -8.11
C LEU A 294 -25.23 6.23 -8.42
N MET A 295 -24.27 5.48 -7.88
CA MET A 295 -24.20 4.03 -8.07
C MET A 295 -25.43 3.30 -7.50
N GLY A 296 -26.18 3.90 -6.57
CA GLY A 296 -27.44 3.35 -6.08
C GLY A 296 -28.58 3.33 -7.12
N GLN A 297 -28.48 4.14 -8.17
CA GLN A 297 -29.53 4.32 -9.19
C GLN A 297 -29.44 3.28 -10.32
N ASP A 298 -30.43 3.28 -11.22
CA ASP A 298 -30.44 2.40 -12.40
C ASP A 298 -29.24 2.65 -13.31
N LYS A 299 -28.68 1.55 -13.82
CA LYS A 299 -27.48 1.56 -14.68
C LYS A 299 -27.63 2.52 -15.87
N GLU A 300 -28.74 2.43 -16.61
CA GLU A 300 -28.93 3.26 -17.82
C GLU A 300 -28.96 4.75 -17.50
N LYS A 301 -29.57 5.13 -16.38
CA LYS A 301 -29.61 6.52 -15.91
C LYS A 301 -28.23 7.04 -15.53
N VAL A 302 -27.43 6.24 -14.84
CA VAL A 302 -26.06 6.63 -14.48
C VAL A 302 -25.17 6.75 -15.72
N LEU A 303 -25.35 5.84 -16.69
CA LEU A 303 -24.57 5.86 -17.93
C LEU A 303 -24.97 7.02 -18.85
N SER A 304 -26.21 7.50 -18.81
CA SER A 304 -26.62 8.71 -19.53
C SER A 304 -26.07 9.99 -18.89
N GLU A 305 -25.78 9.97 -17.58
CA GLU A 305 -25.21 11.08 -16.83
C GLU A 305 -23.70 10.95 -16.55
N LYS A 306 -22.96 10.20 -17.38
CA LYS A 306 -21.51 9.95 -17.23
C LYS A 306 -20.70 11.24 -16.96
N THR A 307 -21.06 12.36 -17.57
CA THR A 307 -20.38 13.65 -17.36
C THR A 307 -20.33 14.08 -15.90
N LYS A 308 -21.42 13.89 -15.13
CA LYS A 308 -21.46 14.23 -13.70
C LYS A 308 -20.43 13.43 -12.90
N LEU A 309 -20.24 12.14 -13.25
CA LEU A 309 -19.22 11.31 -12.61
C LEU A 309 -17.80 11.81 -12.94
N TYR A 310 -17.54 12.19 -14.19
CA TYR A 310 -16.24 12.73 -14.58
C TYR A 310 -15.91 14.05 -13.88
N ASP A 311 -16.90 14.92 -13.65
CA ASP A 311 -16.71 16.15 -12.88
C ASP A 311 -16.30 15.85 -11.43
N ILE A 312 -16.97 14.88 -10.80
CA ILE A 312 -16.60 14.41 -9.44
C ILE A 312 -15.19 13.81 -9.45
N PHE A 313 -14.85 13.00 -10.46
CA PHE A 313 -13.52 12.40 -10.57
C PHE A 313 -12.43 13.46 -10.69
N ALA A 314 -12.65 14.49 -11.51
CA ALA A 314 -11.70 15.59 -11.66
C ALA A 314 -11.47 16.35 -10.35
N ALA A 315 -12.53 16.59 -9.57
CA ALA A 315 -12.42 17.21 -8.25
C ALA A 315 -11.62 16.32 -7.28
N LEU A 316 -11.94 15.03 -7.22
CA LEU A 316 -11.24 14.05 -6.37
C LEU A 316 -9.74 13.95 -6.69
N GLU A 317 -9.40 13.76 -7.96
CA GLU A 317 -8.03 13.62 -8.46
C GLU A 317 -7.16 14.86 -8.13
N LYS A 318 -7.73 16.06 -8.31
CA LYS A 318 -6.98 17.32 -8.16
C LYS A 318 -6.90 17.84 -6.73
N THR A 319 -7.94 17.63 -5.92
CA THR A 319 -8.11 18.38 -4.66
C THR A 319 -8.17 17.50 -3.41
N SER A 320 -8.19 16.16 -3.53
CA SER A 320 -8.12 15.29 -2.36
C SER A 320 -6.76 15.40 -1.66
N LEU A 321 -6.80 15.43 -0.34
CA LEU A 321 -5.61 15.59 0.50
C LEU A 321 -4.65 14.39 0.37
N CYS A 322 -5.19 13.17 0.37
CA CYS A 322 -4.41 11.94 0.39
C CYS A 322 -4.68 11.04 -0.84
N PRO A 323 -3.85 9.99 -1.04
CA PRO A 323 -4.01 9.09 -2.18
C PRO A 323 -5.36 8.38 -2.27
N LEU A 324 -6.07 8.11 -1.16
CA LEU A 324 -7.38 7.45 -1.18
C LEU A 324 -8.35 8.19 -2.10
N GLY A 325 -8.56 9.49 -1.85
CA GLY A 325 -9.48 10.28 -2.68
C GLY A 325 -8.98 10.44 -4.12
N ARG A 326 -7.67 10.60 -4.33
CA ARG A 326 -7.11 10.77 -5.68
C ARG A 326 -7.17 9.52 -6.54
N LEU A 327 -6.99 8.35 -5.93
CA LEU A 327 -6.91 7.06 -6.64
C LEU A 327 -8.25 6.32 -6.67
N ALA A 328 -9.22 6.69 -5.83
CA ALA A 328 -10.54 6.08 -5.83
C ALA A 328 -11.27 6.17 -7.19
N THR A 329 -10.89 7.10 -8.06
CA THR A 329 -11.52 7.31 -9.37
C THR A 329 -11.06 6.30 -10.43
N ALA A 330 -9.84 5.78 -10.31
CA ALA A 330 -9.20 4.91 -11.30
C ALA A 330 -10.06 3.71 -11.74
N PRO A 331 -10.63 2.89 -10.83
CA PRO A 331 -11.46 1.74 -11.21
C PRO A 331 -12.71 2.17 -12.00
N PHE A 332 -13.42 3.21 -11.55
CA PHE A 332 -14.64 3.70 -12.20
C PHE A 332 -14.36 4.28 -13.58
N LYS A 333 -13.36 5.16 -13.66
CA LYS A 333 -12.99 5.87 -14.87
C LYS A 333 -12.61 4.88 -15.98
N THR A 334 -11.78 3.89 -15.65
CA THR A 334 -11.35 2.88 -16.61
C THR A 334 -12.45 1.90 -16.96
N ALA A 335 -13.33 1.52 -16.01
CA ALA A 335 -14.52 0.71 -16.32
C ALA A 335 -15.46 1.43 -17.30
N LEU A 336 -15.77 2.70 -17.05
CA LEU A 336 -16.65 3.53 -17.89
C LEU A 336 -16.12 3.80 -19.30
N GLN A 337 -14.80 3.73 -19.49
CA GLN A 337 -14.15 3.95 -20.79
C GLN A 337 -14.01 2.67 -21.61
N LYS A 338 -13.90 1.51 -20.94
CA LYS A 338 -13.46 0.26 -21.57
C LYS A 338 -14.55 -0.81 -21.62
N LEU A 339 -15.53 -0.74 -20.72
CA LEU A 339 -16.54 -1.78 -20.52
C LEU A 339 -17.99 -1.27 -20.68
N PHE A 340 -18.18 0.04 -20.85
CA PHE A 340 -19.44 0.73 -21.17
C PHE A 340 -19.20 1.81 -22.21
#